data_AF-A0A963MHK9-F1
#
_entry.id   AF-A0A963MHK9-F1
#
_cell.length_a   1.000
_cell.length_b   1.000
_cell.length_c   1.000
_cell.angle_alpha   90.00
_cell.angle_beta   90.00
_cell.angle_gamma   90.00
#
_symmetry.space_group_name_H-M   'P 1'
#
loop_
_entity.id
_entity.type
_entity.pdbx_description
1 polymer ?
#
loop_
_entity_poly.entity_id
_entity_poly.type
_entity_poly.pdbx_seq_one_letter_code
_entity_poly.pdbx_strand_id
1 'polypeptide(L)'
;QLGNDLAVDTLFSRAGIWLTAPGSIVDAFDSDETNIRAQSLNLLAGGSLGSAANFLDIGLGPRLESDTDDTGYLTAHAGTGAHLRSPSLPLILHQLDAGTEVRVIGGTDVVVEGTVDAPLDVDIAAGDDVRFDGGTISADTVRIAAGSDGRGNVVGSAADGTDIAAVTSAFLTAPDGVGTEAPVEVRAPRVDLQADTIDVTATPPDPAQTLAVNATGVGGGEASNVVLDLTSTTAVEVGTIYATTSTTTATTPLFTVFDGRLGDHAIVHTPTFDIRVDHHDRRFQPGFDVRAFTLSGLYDMVVTPESALIGAFIITQNPRKVVFSNPGGVADLRSRGRLNALEHQSKNDKSNRVARGAAENFATAAGDLVFVDPAVFECGKPGEPNACEDNN
;
A
#
# COMPACT_ATOMS: atom_id res chain seq x y z
N GLN A 1 30.32 33.66 -6.00
CA GLN A 1 31.67 33.43 -5.41
C GLN A 1 31.56 32.10 -4.72
N LEU A 2 32.21 31.05 -5.24
CA LEU A 2 32.17 29.68 -4.68
C LEU A 2 32.86 29.74 -3.31
N GLY A 3 32.07 29.79 -2.25
CA GLY A 3 32.55 29.99 -0.89
C GLY A 3 32.91 28.64 -0.30
N ASN A 4 34.14 28.18 -0.53
CA ASN A 4 34.59 26.82 -0.17
C ASN A 4 33.84 25.68 -0.88
N ASP A 5 33.07 25.98 -1.92
CA ASP A 5 32.40 24.99 -2.76
C ASP A 5 33.39 24.35 -3.75
N LEU A 6 33.13 23.09 -4.11
CA LEU A 6 33.76 22.39 -5.21
C LEU A 6 32.77 22.30 -6.37
N ALA A 7 32.98 23.12 -7.41
CA ALA A 7 32.26 22.98 -8.67
C ALA A 7 32.95 21.90 -9.52
N VAL A 8 32.22 20.82 -9.81
CA VAL A 8 32.72 19.67 -10.57
C VAL A 8 32.16 19.73 -11.98
N ASP A 9 33.04 19.72 -12.96
CA ASP A 9 32.67 19.48 -14.36
C ASP A 9 32.76 17.99 -14.65
N THR A 10 33.98 17.47 -14.82
CA THR A 10 34.19 16.06 -15.19
C THR A 10 35.32 15.41 -14.36
N LEU A 11 35.03 14.29 -13.72
CA LEU A 11 35.97 13.46 -12.96
C LEU A 11 35.71 11.97 -13.21
N PHE A 12 36.57 11.32 -14.01
CA PHE A 12 36.43 9.90 -14.34
C PHE A 12 37.58 9.07 -13.77
N SER A 13 37.23 7.98 -13.09
CA SER A 13 38.17 7.01 -12.53
C SER A 13 37.63 5.58 -12.70
N ARG A 14 38.52 4.62 -12.91
CA ARG A 14 38.19 3.18 -12.87
C ARG A 14 38.22 2.59 -11.46
N ALA A 15 38.60 3.40 -10.48
CA ALA A 15 38.66 3.07 -9.07
C ALA A 15 37.69 3.99 -8.31
N GLY A 16 37.76 3.95 -6.97
CA GLY A 16 37.00 4.87 -6.13
C GLY A 16 37.43 6.33 -6.32
N ILE A 17 36.49 7.26 -6.13
CA ILE A 17 36.75 8.70 -6.00
C ILE A 17 36.33 9.14 -4.61
N TRP A 18 37.17 9.96 -3.97
CA TRP A 18 36.88 10.65 -2.71
C TRP A 18 36.92 12.16 -2.95
N LEU A 19 35.82 12.85 -2.71
CA LEU A 19 35.74 14.32 -2.77
C LEU A 19 35.34 14.89 -1.42
N THR A 20 35.96 16.01 -1.05
CA THR A 20 35.64 16.73 0.18
C THR A 20 35.63 18.22 -0.08
N ALA A 21 34.56 18.89 0.32
CA ALA A 21 34.42 20.34 0.26
C ALA A 21 33.88 20.88 1.59
N PRO A 22 34.46 21.95 2.17
CA PRO A 22 33.85 22.61 3.33
C PRO A 22 32.51 23.28 3.00
N GLY A 23 32.32 23.70 1.76
CA GLY A 23 31.04 24.11 1.20
C GLY A 23 30.33 22.95 0.50
N SER A 24 29.68 23.25 -0.60
CA SER A 24 28.90 22.29 -1.40
C SER A 24 29.77 21.62 -2.46
N ILE A 25 29.41 20.41 -2.89
CA ILE A 25 29.93 19.79 -4.12
C ILE A 25 28.81 19.89 -5.15
N VAL A 26 29.01 20.68 -6.19
CA VAL A 26 27.96 21.05 -7.16
C VAL A 26 28.39 20.71 -8.57
N ASP A 27 27.42 20.42 -9.43
CA ASP A 27 27.65 20.45 -10.86
C ASP A 27 28.04 21.88 -11.30
N ALA A 28 29.18 22.00 -11.98
CA ALA A 28 29.70 23.25 -12.49
C ALA A 28 28.87 23.80 -13.66
N PHE A 29 28.19 22.93 -14.40
CA PHE A 29 27.47 23.25 -15.62
C PHE A 29 26.12 22.55 -15.61
N ASP A 30 25.09 23.22 -15.09
CA ASP A 30 23.68 22.79 -15.01
C ASP A 30 23.18 22.09 -16.29
N SER A 31 23.51 20.81 -16.40
CA SER A 31 23.39 19.98 -17.59
C SER A 31 23.28 18.53 -17.15
N ASP A 32 22.70 17.69 -17.99
CA ASP A 32 22.49 16.28 -17.65
C ASP A 32 23.69 15.38 -17.97
N GLU A 33 24.87 15.98 -18.19
CA GLU A 33 26.09 15.25 -18.46
C GLU A 33 26.69 14.72 -17.15
N THR A 34 27.14 13.46 -17.15
CA THR A 34 27.73 12.84 -15.95
C THR A 34 28.96 13.60 -15.47
N ASN A 35 28.88 14.20 -14.28
CA ASN A 35 30.02 14.90 -13.69
C ASN A 35 31.08 13.94 -13.16
N ILE A 36 30.66 12.90 -12.45
CA ILE A 36 31.58 11.98 -11.77
C ILE A 36 31.28 10.55 -12.19
N ARG A 37 32.28 9.85 -12.74
CA ARG A 37 32.19 8.41 -13.04
C ARG A 37 33.28 7.67 -12.28
N ALA A 38 32.88 6.74 -11.42
CA ALA A 38 33.79 6.00 -10.56
C ALA A 38 33.28 4.58 -10.35
N GLN A 39 34.17 3.69 -9.89
CA GLN A 39 33.71 2.40 -9.37
C GLN A 39 32.84 2.65 -8.13
N SER A 40 33.40 3.26 -7.08
CA SER A 40 32.66 3.70 -5.90
C SER A 40 32.90 5.19 -5.66
N LEU A 41 31.95 5.87 -5.03
CA LEU A 41 32.01 7.30 -4.81
C LEU A 41 31.83 7.62 -3.33
N ASN A 42 32.74 8.43 -2.81
CA ASN A 42 32.69 8.93 -1.44
C ASN A 42 32.66 10.45 -1.45
N LEU A 43 31.57 11.04 -0.99
CA LEU A 43 31.36 12.49 -1.00
C LEU A 43 31.19 13.03 0.43
N LEU A 44 31.93 14.08 0.74
CA LEU A 44 31.78 14.81 2.00
C LEU A 44 31.65 16.31 1.71
N ALA A 45 30.45 16.86 1.86
CA ALA A 45 30.17 18.28 1.71
C ALA A 45 29.71 18.88 3.04
N GLY A 46 30.35 19.98 3.47
CA GLY A 46 29.84 20.76 4.59
C GLY A 46 28.55 21.53 4.24
N GLY A 47 28.31 21.76 2.95
CA GLY A 47 27.06 22.27 2.38
C GLY A 47 26.21 21.16 1.76
N SER A 48 25.73 21.37 0.53
CA SER A 48 24.94 20.38 -0.21
C SER A 48 25.77 19.52 -1.15
N LEU A 49 25.18 18.41 -1.59
CA LEU A 49 25.58 17.71 -2.81
C LEU A 49 24.55 18.08 -3.89
N GLY A 50 24.98 18.74 -4.97
CA GLY A 50 24.05 19.30 -5.95
C GLY A 50 23.05 20.29 -5.33
N SER A 51 21.96 20.51 -6.05
CA SER A 51 20.82 21.33 -5.63
C SER A 51 19.53 20.85 -6.31
N ALA A 52 18.36 21.25 -5.79
CA ALA A 52 17.06 20.88 -6.36
C ALA A 52 16.86 21.28 -7.83
N ALA A 53 17.57 22.33 -8.28
CA ALA A 53 17.51 22.81 -9.66
C ALA A 53 18.65 22.27 -10.53
N ASN A 54 19.72 21.76 -9.92
CA ASN A 54 20.91 21.29 -10.60
C ASN A 54 21.53 20.13 -9.81
N PHE A 55 21.21 18.91 -10.20
CA PHE A 55 21.67 17.69 -9.54
C PHE A 55 23.17 17.50 -9.76
N LEU A 56 23.86 16.88 -8.81
CA LEU A 56 25.21 16.38 -9.10
C LEU A 56 25.06 15.03 -9.82
N ASP A 57 25.47 14.99 -11.07
CA ASP A 57 25.34 13.82 -11.92
C ASP A 57 26.50 12.85 -11.72
N ILE A 58 26.17 11.62 -11.31
CA ILE A 58 27.13 10.59 -10.95
C ILE A 58 26.89 9.32 -11.77
N GLY A 59 27.91 8.48 -11.88
CA GLY A 59 27.81 7.17 -12.50
C GLY A 59 28.63 6.18 -11.70
N LEU A 60 27.95 5.21 -11.11
CA LEU A 60 28.56 4.08 -10.39
C LEU A 60 28.60 2.86 -11.31
N GLY A 61 29.40 1.87 -10.95
CA GLY A 61 29.42 0.64 -11.72
C GLY A 61 30.33 0.72 -12.97
N PRO A 62 30.26 -0.28 -13.85
CA PRO A 62 31.46 -1.04 -14.13
C PRO A 62 32.37 -0.40 -15.18
N ARG A 63 33.60 -0.93 -15.27
CA ARG A 63 34.74 -0.33 -15.98
C ARG A 63 34.52 -0.19 -17.49
N LEU A 64 33.55 -0.94 -18.03
CA LEU A 64 33.13 -1.07 -19.43
C LEU A 64 31.66 -1.55 -19.49
N GLU A 65 30.93 -1.28 -20.57
CA GLU A 65 29.54 -1.75 -20.82
C GLU A 65 29.38 -3.30 -20.78
N SER A 66 30.47 -4.05 -20.84
CA SER A 66 30.48 -5.52 -20.87
C SER A 66 30.68 -6.19 -19.51
N ASP A 67 30.94 -5.41 -18.47
CA ASP A 67 31.22 -5.89 -17.12
C ASP A 67 29.91 -5.81 -16.34
N THR A 68 29.45 -6.94 -15.79
CA THR A 68 28.12 -7.08 -15.17
C THR A 68 28.19 -7.12 -13.65
N ASP A 69 29.39 -6.98 -13.09
CA ASP A 69 29.60 -6.98 -11.64
C ASP A 69 29.38 -5.56 -11.09
N ASP A 70 28.14 -5.26 -10.68
CA ASP A 70 27.76 -4.04 -9.97
C ASP A 70 28.35 -4.06 -8.55
N THR A 71 29.62 -3.65 -8.45
CA THR A 71 30.37 -3.54 -7.19
C THR A 71 30.50 -2.11 -6.69
N GLY A 72 29.92 -1.17 -7.44
CA GLY A 72 30.07 0.25 -7.21
C GLY A 72 29.01 0.80 -6.28
N TYR A 73 29.41 1.57 -5.28
CA TYR A 73 28.48 2.13 -4.29
C TYR A 73 28.74 3.59 -3.99
N LEU A 74 27.72 4.26 -3.48
CA LEU A 74 27.79 5.62 -2.96
C LEU A 74 27.82 5.62 -1.43
N THR A 75 28.80 6.33 -0.90
CA THR A 75 28.81 6.83 0.48
C THR A 75 28.84 8.35 0.43
N ALA A 76 27.86 9.02 1.03
CA ALA A 76 27.74 10.47 0.91
C ALA A 76 27.23 11.12 2.20
N HIS A 77 27.83 12.26 2.53
CA HIS A 77 27.39 13.11 3.63
C HIS A 77 27.28 14.56 3.16
N ALA A 78 26.11 15.17 3.38
CA ALA A 78 25.85 16.57 3.11
C ALA A 78 25.41 17.28 4.40
N GLY A 79 26.02 18.43 4.69
CA GLY A 79 25.58 19.28 5.80
C GLY A 79 24.16 19.84 5.62
N THR A 80 23.67 19.92 4.39
CA THR A 80 22.28 20.33 4.06
C THR A 80 21.54 19.27 3.24
N GLY A 81 21.37 19.45 1.93
CA GLY A 81 20.60 18.55 1.08
C GLY A 81 21.51 17.73 0.15
N ALA A 82 21.09 16.54 -0.24
CA ALA A 82 21.75 15.74 -1.26
C ALA A 82 20.83 15.53 -2.47
N HIS A 83 21.22 16.08 -3.61
CA HIS A 83 20.52 16.00 -4.89
C HIS A 83 21.44 15.33 -5.89
N LEU A 84 21.26 14.02 -6.06
CA LEU A 84 22.14 13.18 -6.87
C LEU A 84 21.32 12.48 -7.96
N ARG A 85 21.88 12.41 -9.15
CA ARG A 85 21.25 11.70 -10.26
C ARG A 85 22.28 10.80 -10.91
N SER A 86 21.86 9.60 -11.30
CA SER A 86 22.61 8.71 -12.16
C SER A 86 21.89 8.63 -13.50
N PRO A 87 22.29 9.40 -14.54
CA PRO A 87 21.48 9.54 -15.75
C PRO A 87 21.19 8.24 -16.51
N SER A 88 22.07 7.24 -16.41
CA SER A 88 21.99 6.02 -17.23
C SER A 88 22.43 4.73 -16.54
N LEU A 89 22.87 4.81 -15.27
CA LEU A 89 23.41 3.67 -14.54
C LEU A 89 22.60 3.45 -13.26
N PRO A 90 22.64 2.23 -12.68
CA PRO A 90 22.04 1.99 -11.38
C PRO A 90 22.74 2.83 -10.30
N LEU A 91 22.02 3.10 -9.23
CA LEU A 91 22.52 3.83 -8.07
C LEU A 91 22.45 2.93 -6.83
N ILE A 92 23.60 2.51 -6.32
CA ILE A 92 23.70 1.70 -5.10
C ILE A 92 24.04 2.62 -3.93
N LEU A 93 23.09 2.75 -3.00
CA LEU A 93 23.15 3.60 -1.82
C LEU A 93 23.63 2.76 -0.62
N HIS A 94 24.93 2.85 -0.33
CA HIS A 94 25.51 2.17 0.82
C HIS A 94 25.37 3.00 2.10
N GLN A 95 25.56 4.32 1.99
CA GLN A 95 25.21 5.25 3.07
C GLN A 95 25.00 6.64 2.48
N LEU A 96 23.91 7.32 2.87
CA LEU A 96 23.62 8.67 2.42
C LEU A 96 22.96 9.47 3.54
N ASP A 97 23.71 10.38 4.16
CA ASP A 97 23.21 11.22 5.23
C ASP A 97 23.15 12.68 4.76
N ALA A 98 22.00 13.33 4.92
CA ALA A 98 21.83 14.74 4.62
C ALA A 98 21.18 15.49 5.78
N GLY A 99 21.66 16.70 6.09
CA GLY A 99 21.12 17.52 7.18
C GLY A 99 19.67 17.99 7.00
N THR A 100 19.07 17.82 5.81
CA THR A 100 17.70 18.27 5.51
C THR A 100 16.92 17.28 4.65
N GLU A 101 17.32 17.08 3.40
CA GLU A 101 16.61 16.28 2.42
C GLU A 101 17.58 15.43 1.57
N VAL A 102 17.08 14.29 1.11
CA VAL A 102 17.74 13.45 0.11
C VAL A 102 16.82 13.33 -1.10
N ARG A 103 17.35 13.62 -2.28
CA ARG A 103 16.71 13.36 -3.56
C ARG A 103 17.66 12.63 -4.48
N VAL A 104 17.30 11.40 -4.83
CA VAL A 104 18.13 10.51 -5.64
C VAL A 104 17.33 9.99 -6.82
N ILE A 105 17.93 10.03 -8.01
CA ILE A 105 17.32 9.55 -9.24
C ILE A 105 18.26 8.54 -9.89
N GLY A 106 17.88 7.27 -9.93
CA GLY A 106 18.58 6.22 -10.68
C GLY A 106 18.10 6.17 -12.13
N GLY A 107 19.01 5.98 -13.08
CA GLY A 107 18.68 5.90 -14.50
C GLY A 107 18.13 4.53 -14.90
N THR A 108 18.52 3.50 -14.16
CA THR A 108 17.87 2.17 -14.16
C THR A 108 17.37 1.91 -12.74
N ASP A 109 18.12 1.19 -11.91
CA ASP A 109 17.69 0.80 -10.58
C ASP A 109 18.25 1.75 -9.50
N VAL A 110 17.58 1.79 -8.36
CA VAL A 110 18.16 2.27 -7.10
C VAL A 110 18.16 1.13 -6.10
N VAL A 111 19.34 0.77 -5.60
CA VAL A 111 19.50 -0.26 -4.57
C VAL A 111 19.87 0.41 -3.24
N VAL A 112 19.14 0.09 -2.18
CA VAL A 112 19.36 0.59 -0.82
C VAL A 112 20.01 -0.53 0.00
N GLU A 113 21.34 -0.52 0.08
CA GLU A 113 22.14 -1.52 0.82
C GLU A 113 22.37 -1.10 2.28
N GLY A 114 22.36 0.20 2.57
CA GLY A 114 22.55 0.71 3.92
C GLY A 114 21.65 1.88 4.25
N THR A 115 22.09 2.76 5.15
CA THR A 115 21.22 3.81 5.70
C THR A 115 21.15 5.02 4.77
N VAL A 116 19.93 5.47 4.48
CA VAL A 116 19.64 6.75 3.84
C VAL A 116 18.85 7.60 4.84
N ASP A 117 19.45 8.66 5.38
CA ASP A 117 18.86 9.47 6.45
C ASP A 117 18.78 10.95 6.06
N ALA A 118 17.59 11.53 6.22
CA ALA A 118 17.36 12.97 6.11
C ALA A 118 16.22 13.41 7.03
N PRO A 119 16.35 14.47 7.84
CA PRO A 119 15.32 14.85 8.81
C PRO A 119 13.94 15.19 8.23
N LEU A 120 13.87 15.72 7.00
CA LEU A 120 12.61 16.20 6.42
C LEU A 120 12.06 15.25 5.36
N ASP A 121 12.80 15.02 4.28
CA ASP A 121 12.29 14.29 3.12
C ASP A 121 13.35 13.39 2.50
N VAL A 122 12.95 12.19 2.11
CA VAL A 122 13.71 11.33 1.21
C VAL A 122 12.83 11.00 0.00
N ASP A 123 13.27 11.43 -1.18
CA ASP A 123 12.64 11.18 -2.48
C ASP A 123 13.57 10.32 -3.35
N ILE A 124 13.16 9.07 -3.60
CA ILE A 124 13.88 8.12 -4.43
C ILE A 124 13.07 7.85 -5.70
N ALA A 125 13.69 8.07 -6.85
CA ALA A 125 13.13 7.69 -8.13
C ALA A 125 14.07 6.76 -8.91
N ALA A 126 13.51 5.82 -9.65
CA ALA A 126 14.24 4.89 -10.52
C ALA A 126 13.67 4.86 -11.94
N GLY A 127 14.53 4.51 -12.89
CA GLY A 127 14.16 4.14 -14.25
C GLY A 127 13.28 2.90 -14.28
N ASP A 128 13.71 1.87 -13.54
CA ASP A 128 13.09 0.54 -13.44
C ASP A 128 12.78 0.23 -11.96
N ASP A 129 13.65 -0.48 -11.22
CA ASP A 129 13.33 -0.91 -9.85
C ASP A 129 13.91 -0.03 -8.74
N VAL A 130 13.23 0.03 -7.59
CA VAL A 130 13.83 0.42 -6.30
C VAL A 130 13.87 -0.80 -5.40
N ARG A 131 15.07 -1.20 -4.96
CA ARG A 131 15.29 -2.45 -4.21
C ARG A 131 15.93 -2.21 -2.86
N PHE A 132 15.37 -2.77 -1.79
CA PHE A 132 16.02 -2.86 -0.49
C PHE A 132 16.86 -4.13 -0.38
N ASP A 133 18.16 -3.98 -0.09
CA ASP A 133 19.09 -5.09 0.17
C ASP A 133 19.65 -5.01 1.60
N GLY A 134 18.74 -4.85 2.56
CA GLY A 134 19.04 -4.76 4.00
C GLY A 134 19.27 -3.33 4.50
N GLY A 135 19.23 -2.34 3.62
CA GLY A 135 19.28 -0.93 3.99
C GLY A 135 17.95 -0.38 4.50
N THR A 136 17.99 0.82 5.07
CA THR A 136 16.82 1.51 5.64
C THR A 136 16.81 2.96 5.21
N ILE A 137 15.63 3.47 4.85
CA ILE A 137 15.38 4.89 4.63
C ILE A 137 14.71 5.49 5.87
N SER A 138 15.23 6.63 6.35
CA SER A 138 14.72 7.34 7.54
C SER A 138 14.48 8.82 7.23
N ALA A 139 13.25 9.29 7.44
CA ALA A 139 12.87 10.70 7.28
C ALA A 139 11.55 11.07 7.98
N ASP A 140 11.14 12.34 7.92
CA ASP A 140 9.75 12.69 8.25
C ASP A 140 8.78 12.17 7.18
N THR A 141 9.12 12.39 5.91
CA THR A 141 8.37 11.86 4.77
C THR A 141 9.27 11.09 3.80
N VAL A 142 8.79 9.94 3.32
CA VAL A 142 9.49 9.12 2.33
C VAL A 142 8.62 8.96 1.09
N ARG A 143 9.20 9.21 -0.09
CA ARG A 143 8.58 8.98 -1.39
C ARG A 143 9.47 8.07 -2.23
N ILE A 144 8.87 7.04 -2.79
CA ILE A 144 9.52 6.10 -3.69
C ILE A 144 8.70 6.00 -4.96
N ALA A 145 9.35 6.25 -6.10
CA ALA A 145 8.77 6.11 -7.42
C ALA A 145 9.67 5.20 -8.28
N ALA A 146 9.26 3.94 -8.42
CA ALA A 146 9.88 3.01 -9.36
C ALA A 146 9.24 3.15 -10.75
N GLY A 147 10.01 2.82 -11.78
CA GLY A 147 9.48 2.53 -13.09
C GLY A 147 9.06 3.71 -13.95
N SER A 148 9.90 4.76 -13.98
CA SER A 148 9.66 5.90 -14.86
C SER A 148 9.69 5.55 -16.36
N ASP A 149 10.19 4.37 -16.73
CA ASP A 149 10.15 3.83 -18.10
C ASP A 149 8.81 3.12 -18.47
N GLY A 150 7.92 2.97 -17.49
CA GLY A 150 6.61 2.33 -17.64
C GLY A 150 6.52 0.91 -17.08
N ARG A 151 7.60 0.37 -16.51
CA ARG A 151 7.66 -0.89 -15.76
C ARG A 151 8.54 -0.73 -14.53
N GLY A 152 8.38 -1.59 -13.53
CA GLY A 152 9.26 -1.59 -12.37
C GLY A 152 8.51 -1.79 -11.06
N ASN A 153 9.29 -2.04 -10.03
CA ASN A 153 8.84 -2.51 -8.73
C ASN A 153 9.52 -1.73 -7.60
N VAL A 154 8.84 -1.67 -6.45
CA VAL A 154 9.50 -1.46 -5.16
C VAL A 154 9.65 -2.82 -4.50
N VAL A 155 10.89 -3.32 -4.43
CA VAL A 155 11.23 -4.65 -3.92
C VAL A 155 11.63 -4.52 -2.45
N GLY A 156 10.89 -5.19 -1.55
CA GLY A 156 11.20 -5.23 -0.11
C GLY A 156 12.45 -6.05 0.18
N SER A 157 13.01 -5.90 1.39
CA SER A 157 14.18 -6.68 1.77
C SER A 157 13.82 -8.08 2.24
N ALA A 158 14.62 -9.08 1.83
CA ALA A 158 14.56 -10.41 2.42
C ALA A 158 15.24 -10.49 3.82
N ALA A 159 15.95 -9.43 4.22
CA ALA A 159 16.54 -9.32 5.54
C ALA A 159 15.49 -8.83 6.55
N ASP A 160 15.49 -9.39 7.76
CA ASP A 160 14.63 -8.90 8.84
C ASP A 160 14.99 -7.43 9.16
N GLY A 161 14.02 -6.53 9.11
CA GLY A 161 14.26 -5.13 9.40
C GLY A 161 13.13 -4.22 8.93
N THR A 162 13.31 -2.93 9.15
CA THR A 162 12.44 -1.91 8.57
C THR A 162 13.11 -1.35 7.33
N ASP A 163 12.44 -1.42 6.19
CA ASP A 163 12.90 -0.82 4.94
C ASP A 163 12.71 0.71 4.99
N ILE A 164 11.56 1.15 5.49
CA ILE A 164 11.16 2.57 5.52
C ILE A 164 10.72 2.97 6.92
N ALA A 165 11.40 3.94 7.54
CA ALA A 165 11.03 4.55 8.80
C ALA A 165 10.66 6.02 8.59
N ALA A 166 9.37 6.32 8.47
CA ALA A 166 8.86 7.67 8.27
C ALA A 166 8.10 8.19 9.51
N VAL A 167 8.35 9.43 9.93
CA VAL A 167 7.65 10.03 11.08
C VAL A 167 6.20 10.37 10.74
N THR A 168 5.94 10.87 9.52
CA THR A 168 4.63 11.37 9.10
C THR A 168 3.99 10.50 8.01
N SER A 169 4.72 10.15 6.96
CA SER A 169 4.12 9.39 5.85
C SER A 169 5.12 8.71 4.92
N ALA A 170 4.69 7.60 4.33
CA ALA A 170 5.39 6.92 3.24
C ALA A 170 4.48 6.82 2.00
N PHE A 171 5.02 7.12 0.83
CA PHE A 171 4.33 7.01 -0.47
C PHE A 171 5.14 6.11 -1.38
N LEU A 172 4.56 5.01 -1.85
CA LEU A 172 5.21 4.06 -2.73
C LEU A 172 4.40 3.90 -4.01
N THR A 173 5.05 4.14 -5.16
CA THR A 173 4.44 4.00 -6.47
C THR A 173 5.33 3.15 -7.37
N ALA A 174 4.76 2.15 -8.02
CA ALA A 174 5.42 1.32 -9.00
C ALA A 174 4.41 0.83 -10.05
N PRO A 175 4.75 0.77 -11.35
CA PRO A 175 3.88 0.21 -12.38
C PRO A 175 3.41 -1.21 -12.08
N ASP A 176 4.34 -2.10 -11.71
CA ASP A 176 4.10 -3.53 -11.63
C ASP A 176 3.83 -3.99 -10.19
N GLY A 177 4.69 -3.65 -9.24
CA GLY A 177 4.55 -4.17 -7.88
C GLY A 177 5.20 -3.36 -6.76
N VAL A 178 4.61 -3.42 -5.57
CA VAL A 178 5.22 -3.01 -4.31
C VAL A 178 5.26 -4.25 -3.40
N GLY A 179 6.44 -4.59 -2.88
CA GLY A 179 6.63 -5.80 -2.08
C GLY A 179 6.78 -7.07 -2.92
N THR A 180 7.33 -6.95 -4.13
CA THR A 180 7.68 -8.12 -4.93
C THR A 180 8.84 -8.86 -4.27
N GLU A 181 8.85 -10.20 -4.35
CA GLU A 181 9.82 -11.12 -3.72
C GLU A 181 9.73 -11.20 -2.18
N ALA A 182 9.68 -10.06 -1.51
CA ALA A 182 9.45 -9.91 -0.07
C ALA A 182 8.56 -8.69 0.19
N PRO A 183 7.70 -8.71 1.24
CA PRO A 183 6.91 -7.55 1.62
C PRO A 183 7.80 -6.34 1.92
N VAL A 184 7.33 -5.14 1.60
CA VAL A 184 8.03 -3.92 2.08
C VAL A 184 7.65 -3.68 3.53
N GLU A 185 8.64 -3.55 4.40
CA GLU A 185 8.47 -3.30 5.83
C GLU A 185 8.44 -1.80 6.13
N VAL A 186 7.25 -1.25 6.37
CA VAL A 186 7.03 0.20 6.54
C VAL A 186 6.66 0.57 7.97
N ARG A 187 7.45 1.46 8.57
CA ARG A 187 7.16 2.10 9.84
C ARG A 187 6.73 3.55 9.65
N ALA A 188 5.43 3.80 9.51
CA ALA A 188 4.86 5.14 9.31
C ALA A 188 3.40 5.19 9.80
N PRO A 189 2.89 6.34 10.29
CA PRO A 189 1.49 6.44 10.69
C PRO A 189 0.54 6.52 9.49
N ARG A 190 1.05 6.89 8.32
CA ARG A 190 0.30 6.92 7.06
C ARG A 190 1.10 6.29 5.93
N VAL A 191 0.46 5.38 5.18
CA VAL A 191 1.06 4.69 4.03
C VAL A 191 0.12 4.79 2.83
N ASP A 192 0.62 5.33 1.72
CA ASP A 192 -0.11 5.40 0.45
C ASP A 192 0.62 4.55 -0.61
N LEU A 193 -0.09 3.57 -1.19
CA LEU A 193 0.47 2.55 -2.08
C LEU A 193 -0.24 2.58 -3.44
N GLN A 194 0.54 2.60 -4.53
CA GLN A 194 0.04 2.51 -5.89
C GLN A 194 0.86 1.53 -6.75
N ALA A 195 0.29 0.36 -7.03
CA ALA A 195 0.87 -0.65 -7.92
C ALA A 195 -0.17 -1.67 -8.39
N ASP A 196 0.13 -2.45 -9.43
CA ASP A 196 -0.75 -3.57 -9.82
C ASP A 196 -0.78 -4.67 -8.76
N THR A 197 0.38 -5.00 -8.19
CA THR A 197 0.49 -5.94 -7.06
C THR A 197 1.05 -5.25 -5.83
N ILE A 198 0.48 -5.51 -4.65
CA ILE A 198 0.89 -4.90 -3.38
C ILE A 198 1.05 -5.97 -2.31
N ASP A 199 2.19 -6.00 -1.63
CA ASP A 199 2.48 -6.78 -0.43
C ASP A 199 3.27 -5.92 0.58
N VAL A 200 2.62 -5.48 1.66
CA VAL A 200 3.20 -4.53 2.62
C VAL A 200 2.87 -4.92 4.05
N THR A 201 3.90 -4.91 4.89
CA THR A 201 3.75 -4.90 6.35
C THR A 201 3.88 -3.45 6.83
N ALA A 202 2.91 -2.96 7.61
CA ALA A 202 2.91 -1.59 8.09
C ALA A 202 2.62 -1.46 9.58
N THR A 203 3.39 -0.61 10.26
CA THR A 203 3.23 -0.27 11.69
C THR A 203 3.48 1.22 11.92
N PRO A 204 2.74 1.94 12.77
CA PRO A 204 3.07 3.32 13.10
C PRO A 204 4.33 3.39 14.00
N PRO A 205 5.08 4.51 14.00
CA PRO A 205 6.24 4.67 14.86
C PRO A 205 5.93 4.46 16.34
N ASP A 206 4.77 4.93 16.79
CA ASP A 206 4.19 4.62 18.10
C ASP A 206 2.99 3.69 17.90
N PRO A 207 3.03 2.43 18.40
CA PRO A 207 1.92 1.50 18.29
C PRO A 207 0.59 2.01 18.88
N ALA A 208 0.61 3.00 19.77
CA ALA A 208 -0.57 3.67 20.31
C ALA A 208 -1.17 4.74 19.36
N GLN A 209 -0.67 4.87 18.13
CA GLN A 209 -1.26 5.71 17.10
C GLN A 209 -2.14 4.90 16.15
N THR A 210 -3.12 5.56 15.55
CA THR A 210 -3.87 5.02 14.41
C THR A 210 -2.93 4.86 13.20
N LEU A 211 -3.06 3.73 12.51
CA LEU A 211 -2.40 3.49 11.23
C LEU A 211 -3.39 3.75 10.09
N ALA A 212 -3.06 4.67 9.19
CA ALA A 212 -3.85 4.99 8.01
C ALA A 212 -3.20 4.40 6.74
N VAL A 213 -3.97 3.69 5.92
CA VAL A 213 -3.47 3.05 4.69
C VAL A 213 -4.38 3.34 3.51
N ASN A 214 -3.79 3.63 2.35
CA ASN A 214 -4.47 3.63 1.06
C ASN A 214 -3.74 2.68 0.10
N ALA A 215 -4.48 1.84 -0.61
CA ALA A 215 -3.91 0.89 -1.59
C ALA A 215 -4.77 0.86 -2.86
N THR A 216 -4.18 1.23 -3.99
CA THR A 216 -4.87 1.22 -5.29
C THR A 216 -3.95 0.74 -6.40
N GLY A 217 -4.53 0.46 -7.57
CA GLY A 217 -3.77 0.40 -8.82
C GLY A 217 -3.16 1.76 -9.19
N VAL A 218 -2.21 1.76 -10.12
CA VAL A 218 -1.56 2.98 -10.62
C VAL A 218 -2.59 3.97 -11.15
N GLY A 219 -2.45 5.25 -10.79
CA GLY A 219 -3.40 6.30 -11.17
C GLY A 219 -4.74 6.24 -10.44
N GLY A 220 -4.82 5.51 -9.32
CA GLY A 220 -6.05 5.34 -8.54
C GLY A 220 -6.99 4.26 -9.10
N GLY A 221 -6.47 3.37 -9.94
CA GLY A 221 -7.20 2.25 -10.53
C GLY A 221 -7.42 1.08 -9.56
N GLU A 222 -7.85 -0.05 -10.10
CA GLU A 222 -7.93 -1.31 -9.37
C GLU A 222 -6.58 -2.04 -9.52
N ALA A 223 -5.96 -2.42 -8.39
CA ALA A 223 -4.80 -3.31 -8.35
C ALA A 223 -5.24 -4.75 -8.63
N SER A 224 -4.43 -5.60 -9.27
CA SER A 224 -4.75 -7.01 -9.42
C SER A 224 -4.80 -7.75 -8.07
N ASN A 225 -3.88 -7.44 -7.15
CA ASN A 225 -3.83 -8.07 -5.83
C ASN A 225 -3.24 -7.15 -4.75
N VAL A 226 -3.87 -7.14 -3.57
CA VAL A 226 -3.40 -6.39 -2.40
C VAL A 226 -3.29 -7.29 -1.17
N VAL A 227 -2.11 -7.37 -0.59
CA VAL A 227 -1.81 -8.06 0.67
C VAL A 227 -1.28 -7.05 1.67
N LEU A 228 -1.92 -6.95 2.82
CA LEU A 228 -1.58 -5.98 3.88
C LEU A 228 -1.49 -6.69 5.23
N ASP A 229 -0.36 -6.57 5.92
CA ASP A 229 -0.22 -6.94 7.33
C ASP A 229 -0.04 -5.67 8.18
N LEU A 230 -1.07 -5.34 8.97
CA LEU A 230 -1.24 -4.02 9.56
C LEU A 230 -1.23 -4.11 11.07
N THR A 231 -0.27 -3.43 11.70
CA THR A 231 -0.12 -3.44 13.15
C THR A 231 -0.41 -2.06 13.75
N SER A 232 -1.38 -2.01 14.67
CA SER A 232 -1.63 -0.88 15.56
C SER A 232 -2.31 -1.40 16.82
N THR A 233 -2.08 -0.77 17.97
CA THR A 233 -2.84 -1.06 19.21
C THR A 233 -4.08 -0.20 19.38
N THR A 234 -4.22 0.85 18.56
CA THR A 234 -5.34 1.79 18.62
C THR A 234 -6.36 1.46 17.55
N ALA A 235 -6.05 1.69 16.29
CA ALA A 235 -6.96 1.46 15.18
C ALA A 235 -6.19 1.36 13.86
N VAL A 236 -6.81 0.68 12.89
CA VAL A 236 -6.39 0.68 11.50
C VAL A 236 -7.52 1.28 10.65
N GLU A 237 -7.17 2.28 9.87
CA GLU A 237 -8.07 3.02 8.99
C GLU A 237 -7.61 2.88 7.53
N VAL A 238 -8.35 2.11 6.75
CA VAL A 238 -8.14 2.00 5.30
C VAL A 238 -9.02 3.03 4.62
N GLY A 239 -8.41 4.08 4.07
CA GLY A 239 -9.12 5.13 3.35
C GLY A 239 -9.72 4.57 2.06
N THR A 240 -8.85 4.18 1.14
CA THR A 240 -9.23 3.54 -0.13
C THR A 240 -8.53 2.20 -0.30
N ILE A 241 -9.27 1.16 -0.68
CA ILE A 241 -8.71 -0.13 -1.13
C ILE A 241 -9.41 -0.60 -2.40
N TYR A 242 -8.72 -0.47 -3.53
CA TYR A 242 -9.25 -0.83 -4.85
C TYR A 242 -8.43 -1.98 -5.43
N ALA A 243 -8.97 -3.20 -5.40
CA ALA A 243 -8.24 -4.39 -5.82
C ALA A 243 -9.15 -5.49 -6.40
N THR A 244 -8.69 -6.27 -7.38
CA THR A 244 -9.43 -7.46 -7.81
C THR A 244 -9.51 -8.45 -6.64
N THR A 245 -8.37 -8.75 -6.01
CA THR A 245 -8.34 -9.48 -4.74
C THR A 245 -7.63 -8.70 -3.64
N SER A 246 -8.13 -8.78 -2.41
CA SER A 246 -7.43 -8.23 -1.24
C SER A 246 -7.43 -9.18 -0.06
N THR A 247 -6.31 -9.23 0.65
CA THR A 247 -6.17 -9.89 1.95
C THR A 247 -5.56 -8.90 2.92
N THR A 248 -6.23 -8.65 4.04
CA THR A 248 -5.75 -7.75 5.08
C THR A 248 -5.76 -8.45 6.42
N THR A 249 -4.62 -8.46 7.10
CA THR A 249 -4.50 -8.87 8.50
C THR A 249 -4.29 -7.61 9.32
N ALA A 250 -5.09 -7.43 10.37
CA ALA A 250 -4.93 -6.34 11.32
C ALA A 250 -4.79 -6.89 12.74
N THR A 251 -3.83 -6.39 13.51
CA THR A 251 -3.63 -6.84 14.90
C THR A 251 -4.54 -6.15 15.92
N THR A 252 -5.28 -5.11 15.50
CA THR A 252 -6.29 -4.42 16.30
C THR A 252 -7.71 -4.92 16.03
N PRO A 253 -8.59 -4.97 17.04
CA PRO A 253 -10.01 -5.21 16.84
C PRO A 253 -10.79 -3.98 16.32
N LEU A 254 -10.15 -2.80 16.22
CA LEU A 254 -10.72 -1.58 15.64
C LEU A 254 -10.18 -1.39 14.22
N PHE A 255 -10.97 -1.80 13.23
CA PHE A 255 -10.58 -1.79 11.83
C PHE A 255 -11.67 -1.17 10.96
N THR A 256 -11.32 -0.24 10.08
CA THR A 256 -12.28 0.45 9.21
C THR A 256 -11.79 0.44 7.76
N VAL A 257 -12.72 0.22 6.83
CA VAL A 257 -12.56 0.49 5.39
C VAL A 257 -13.60 1.54 5.01
N PHE A 258 -13.16 2.72 4.60
CA PHE A 258 -14.05 3.82 4.24
C PHE A 258 -14.56 3.71 2.80
N ASP A 259 -13.68 3.32 1.87
CA ASP A 259 -14.00 3.19 0.45
C ASP A 259 -13.30 1.97 -0.17
N GLY A 260 -13.98 0.83 -0.11
CA GLY A 260 -13.53 -0.42 -0.69
C GLY A 260 -14.16 -0.67 -2.06
N ARG A 261 -13.34 -1.10 -3.02
CA ARG A 261 -13.78 -1.61 -4.32
C ARG A 261 -13.07 -2.91 -4.63
N LEU A 262 -13.84 -3.95 -4.93
CA LEU A 262 -13.32 -5.26 -5.27
C LEU A 262 -13.78 -5.74 -6.64
N GLY A 263 -12.85 -6.36 -7.37
CA GLY A 263 -13.12 -7.03 -8.65
C GLY A 263 -13.65 -8.45 -8.45
N ASP A 264 -13.09 -9.18 -7.48
CA ASP A 264 -13.47 -10.55 -7.10
C ASP A 264 -13.81 -10.66 -5.61
N HIS A 265 -12.85 -10.53 -4.70
CA HIS A 265 -13.14 -10.66 -3.27
C HIS A 265 -12.12 -9.96 -2.35
N ALA A 266 -12.54 -9.72 -1.11
CA ALA A 266 -11.73 -9.23 -0.01
C ALA A 266 -11.79 -10.18 1.17
N ILE A 267 -10.65 -10.43 1.81
CA ILE A 267 -10.51 -11.16 3.06
C ILE A 267 -9.93 -10.21 4.09
N VAL A 268 -10.55 -10.14 5.27
CA VAL A 268 -10.08 -9.34 6.40
C VAL A 268 -10.03 -10.20 7.65
N HIS A 269 -8.84 -10.24 8.26
CA HIS A 269 -8.58 -10.88 9.53
C HIS A 269 -8.33 -9.81 10.60
N THR A 270 -9.12 -9.87 11.67
CA THR A 270 -8.91 -9.08 12.89
C THR A 270 -8.85 -10.04 14.08
N PRO A 271 -8.41 -9.63 15.28
CA PRO A 271 -8.41 -10.51 16.45
C PRO A 271 -9.81 -11.02 16.82
N THR A 272 -10.87 -10.36 16.33
CA THR A 272 -12.26 -10.60 16.71
C THR A 272 -13.13 -11.16 15.60
N PHE A 273 -12.75 -11.00 14.34
CA PHE A 273 -13.55 -11.43 13.20
C PHE A 273 -12.66 -11.85 12.02
N ASP A 274 -13.02 -12.97 11.41
CA ASP A 274 -12.60 -13.37 10.06
C ASP A 274 -13.73 -13.07 9.08
N ILE A 275 -13.50 -12.15 8.15
CA ILE A 275 -14.51 -11.61 7.24
C ILE A 275 -14.10 -11.89 5.80
N ARG A 276 -15.06 -12.33 4.98
CA ARG A 276 -14.92 -12.39 3.53
C ARG A 276 -16.04 -11.60 2.86
N VAL A 277 -15.69 -10.75 1.90
CA VAL A 277 -16.63 -9.99 1.06
C VAL A 277 -16.40 -10.38 -0.40
N ASP A 278 -17.40 -10.92 -1.07
CA ASP A 278 -17.33 -11.34 -2.47
C ASP A 278 -18.05 -10.35 -3.40
N HIS A 279 -17.55 -10.14 -4.63
CA HIS A 279 -18.23 -9.29 -5.61
C HIS A 279 -19.47 -9.98 -6.18
N HIS A 280 -19.31 -11.23 -6.60
CA HIS A 280 -20.35 -11.94 -7.35
C HIS A 280 -20.66 -13.32 -6.78
N ASP A 281 -19.74 -13.92 -6.01
CA ASP A 281 -19.98 -15.23 -5.43
C ASP A 281 -20.94 -15.11 -4.24
N ARG A 282 -22.11 -15.75 -4.37
CA ARG A 282 -23.14 -15.81 -3.32
C ARG A 282 -23.13 -17.16 -2.59
N ARG A 283 -22.25 -18.07 -2.98
CA ARG A 283 -22.14 -19.38 -2.35
C ARG A 283 -21.53 -19.24 -0.97
N PHE A 284 -21.86 -20.18 -0.10
CA PHE A 284 -21.31 -20.23 1.24
C PHE A 284 -19.80 -20.63 1.20
N GLN A 285 -18.92 -19.71 1.62
CA GLN A 285 -17.45 -19.91 1.65
C GLN A 285 -16.89 -20.32 3.03
N PRO A 286 -16.67 -21.62 3.34
CA PRO A 286 -16.35 -22.08 4.70
C PRO A 286 -15.10 -21.42 5.29
N GLY A 287 -15.04 -21.26 6.62
CA GLY A 287 -13.85 -20.75 7.32
C GLY A 287 -13.92 -19.32 7.85
N PHE A 288 -14.99 -18.57 7.53
CA PHE A 288 -15.15 -17.17 7.97
C PHE A 288 -16.32 -16.97 8.94
N ASP A 289 -16.16 -16.07 9.92
CA ASP A 289 -17.19 -15.62 10.86
C ASP A 289 -18.29 -14.81 10.15
N VAL A 290 -17.87 -13.94 9.24
CA VAL A 290 -18.78 -13.11 8.45
C VAL A 290 -18.50 -13.35 6.98
N ARG A 291 -19.57 -13.56 6.23
CA ARG A 291 -19.51 -13.63 4.78
C ARG A 291 -20.48 -12.63 4.24
N ALA A 292 -20.02 -11.85 3.29
CA ALA A 292 -20.83 -10.85 2.65
C ALA A 292 -20.62 -10.88 1.15
N PHE A 293 -21.55 -10.30 0.41
CA PHE A 293 -21.39 -10.06 -1.01
C PHE A 293 -21.92 -8.68 -1.40
N THR A 294 -21.29 -8.06 -2.38
CA THR A 294 -21.73 -6.79 -2.98
C THR A 294 -22.43 -7.05 -4.32
N LEU A 295 -23.06 -6.04 -4.91
CA LEU A 295 -23.63 -6.09 -6.26
C LEU A 295 -22.89 -5.18 -7.24
N SER A 296 -22.13 -4.22 -6.73
CA SER A 296 -21.41 -3.21 -7.50
C SER A 296 -19.89 -3.31 -7.38
N GLY A 297 -19.40 -4.19 -6.51
CA GLY A 297 -17.98 -4.27 -6.14
C GLY A 297 -17.62 -3.30 -5.02
N LEU A 298 -18.52 -2.36 -4.68
CA LEU A 298 -18.27 -1.39 -3.61
C LEU A 298 -18.66 -1.96 -2.25
N TYR A 299 -17.88 -1.62 -1.23
CA TYR A 299 -18.17 -1.92 0.17
C TYR A 299 -17.47 -0.91 1.10
N ASP A 300 -18.09 -0.64 2.24
CA ASP A 300 -17.49 -0.03 3.42
C ASP A 300 -17.61 -0.99 4.60
N MET A 301 -16.74 -0.83 5.59
CA MET A 301 -16.73 -1.73 6.75
C MET A 301 -16.23 -1.03 8.01
N VAL A 302 -16.87 -1.31 9.13
CA VAL A 302 -16.39 -0.94 10.47
C VAL A 302 -16.44 -2.17 11.36
N VAL A 303 -15.29 -2.56 11.91
CA VAL A 303 -15.14 -3.69 12.83
C VAL A 303 -14.74 -3.15 14.20
N THR A 304 -15.42 -3.66 15.22
CA THR A 304 -15.19 -3.39 16.64
C THR A 304 -15.09 -4.71 17.40
N PRO A 305 -14.64 -4.71 18.67
CA PRO A 305 -14.61 -5.95 19.45
C PRO A 305 -15.98 -6.65 19.58
N GLU A 306 -17.06 -5.87 19.62
CA GLU A 306 -18.42 -6.37 19.87
C GLU A 306 -19.20 -6.62 18.59
N SER A 307 -18.90 -5.92 17.50
CA SER A 307 -19.73 -5.94 16.30
C SER A 307 -18.97 -5.59 15.01
N ALA A 308 -19.54 -6.01 13.88
CA ALA A 308 -19.12 -5.56 12.56
C ALA A 308 -20.31 -4.96 11.80
N LEU A 309 -20.12 -3.78 11.19
CA LEU A 309 -21.03 -3.13 10.26
C LEU A 309 -20.42 -3.22 8.86
N ILE A 310 -21.18 -3.75 7.90
CA ILE A 310 -20.68 -3.95 6.53
C ILE A 310 -21.68 -3.39 5.53
N GLY A 311 -21.20 -2.56 4.60
CA GLY A 311 -21.92 -2.04 3.45
C GLY A 311 -22.18 -3.06 2.34
N ALA A 312 -22.50 -4.29 2.70
CA ALA A 312 -22.70 -5.42 1.78
C ALA A 312 -23.78 -6.36 2.33
N PHE A 313 -24.33 -7.23 1.48
CA PHE A 313 -25.32 -8.22 1.88
C PHE A 313 -24.66 -9.34 2.66
N ILE A 314 -25.21 -9.73 3.82
CA ILE A 314 -24.58 -10.71 4.72
C ILE A 314 -25.20 -12.10 4.56
N ILE A 315 -24.35 -13.13 4.57
CA ILE A 315 -24.67 -14.54 4.69
C ILE A 315 -23.95 -15.08 5.94
N THR A 316 -24.57 -15.00 7.12
CA THR A 316 -23.95 -15.51 8.36
C THR A 316 -24.68 -16.73 8.92
N GLN A 317 -23.90 -17.69 9.41
CA GLN A 317 -24.36 -18.86 10.16
C GLN A 317 -23.92 -18.84 11.63
N ASN A 318 -23.15 -17.82 12.07
CA ASN A 318 -22.65 -17.76 13.44
C ASN A 318 -23.56 -16.86 14.30
N PRO A 319 -24.58 -17.41 15.00
CA PRO A 319 -25.51 -16.61 15.80
C PRO A 319 -24.85 -15.97 17.03
N ARG A 320 -23.57 -16.27 17.31
CA ARG A 320 -22.84 -15.73 18.46
C ARG A 320 -22.16 -14.39 18.17
N LYS A 321 -22.08 -13.97 16.91
CA LYS A 321 -21.42 -12.73 16.48
C LYS A 321 -22.48 -11.72 16.08
N VAL A 322 -22.32 -10.47 16.54
CA VAL A 322 -23.23 -9.36 16.19
C VAL A 322 -22.73 -8.73 14.90
N VAL A 323 -23.52 -8.84 13.83
CA VAL A 323 -23.14 -8.30 12.53
C VAL A 323 -24.34 -7.56 11.92
N PHE A 324 -24.09 -6.35 11.45
CA PHE A 324 -25.08 -5.49 10.81
C PHE A 324 -24.72 -5.30 9.33
N SER A 325 -25.74 -5.31 8.49
CA SER A 325 -25.64 -5.09 7.05
C SER A 325 -26.33 -3.77 6.70
N ASN A 326 -25.67 -2.91 5.93
CA ASN A 326 -26.29 -1.71 5.35
C ASN A 326 -25.97 -1.61 3.85
N PRO A 327 -26.45 -2.57 3.02
CA PRO A 327 -26.05 -2.66 1.63
C PRO A 327 -26.66 -1.51 0.82
N GLY A 328 -25.86 -0.94 -0.08
CA GLY A 328 -26.36 0.01 -1.07
C GLY A 328 -27.28 -0.68 -2.10
N GLY A 329 -28.48 -0.13 -2.32
CA GLY A 329 -29.41 -0.57 -3.38
C GLY A 329 -30.75 -1.12 -2.87
N VAL A 330 -31.67 -1.38 -3.80
CA VAL A 330 -32.99 -1.97 -3.51
C VAL A 330 -32.91 -3.47 -3.78
N ALA A 331 -32.86 -4.28 -2.73
CA ALA A 331 -33.02 -5.73 -2.85
C ALA A 331 -34.49 -6.14 -2.65
N ASP A 332 -35.05 -6.86 -3.63
CA ASP A 332 -36.37 -7.49 -3.50
C ASP A 332 -36.22 -8.80 -2.72
N LEU A 333 -36.45 -8.74 -1.40
CA LEU A 333 -36.46 -9.91 -0.52
C LEU A 333 -37.72 -10.74 -0.79
N ARG A 334 -37.61 -11.74 -1.65
CA ARG A 334 -38.67 -12.75 -1.85
C ARG A 334 -38.43 -13.94 -0.92
N SER A 335 -39.08 -13.95 0.24
CA SER A 335 -39.13 -15.14 1.08
C SER A 335 -39.94 -16.23 0.36
N ARG A 336 -39.28 -17.23 -0.23
CA ARG A 336 -39.95 -18.45 -0.68
C ARG A 336 -40.06 -19.43 0.49
N GLY A 337 -41.15 -19.29 1.23
CA GLY A 337 -41.85 -20.42 1.88
C GLY A 337 -41.13 -21.19 2.99
N ARG A 338 -41.19 -20.67 4.23
CA ARG A 338 -41.55 -21.46 5.43
C ARG A 338 -42.09 -20.61 6.60
N LEU A 339 -42.73 -19.48 6.32
CA LEU A 339 -43.57 -18.75 7.28
C LEU A 339 -45.01 -19.31 7.38
N ASN A 340 -45.32 -20.43 6.71
CA ASN A 340 -46.61 -21.11 6.81
C ASN A 340 -46.83 -21.84 8.15
N ALA A 341 -45.91 -21.78 9.10
CA ALA A 341 -46.17 -22.22 10.48
C ALA A 341 -46.79 -21.12 11.36
N LEU A 342 -46.97 -19.91 10.84
CA LEU A 342 -47.70 -18.81 11.49
C LEU A 342 -49.07 -18.58 10.84
N GLU A 343 -49.75 -19.67 10.44
CA GLU A 343 -51.08 -19.69 9.82
C GLU A 343 -52.22 -19.15 10.73
N HIS A 344 -51.89 -18.55 11.89
CA HIS A 344 -52.85 -17.99 12.84
C HIS A 344 -52.58 -16.57 13.34
N GLN A 345 -51.64 -15.81 12.78
CA GLN A 345 -51.60 -14.35 13.00
C GLN A 345 -52.19 -13.60 11.81
N SER A 346 -53.50 -13.48 11.88
CA SER A 346 -54.40 -12.87 10.92
C SER A 346 -54.05 -11.43 10.52
N LYS A 347 -54.15 -11.18 9.21
CA LYS A 347 -54.73 -9.96 8.61
C LYS A 347 -54.10 -8.62 8.99
N ASN A 348 -52.83 -8.44 8.67
CA ASN A 348 -52.35 -7.16 8.18
C ASN A 348 -51.13 -7.40 7.28
N ASP A 349 -51.36 -7.36 5.97
CA ASP A 349 -50.34 -7.23 4.94
C ASP A 349 -49.36 -6.11 5.33
N LYS A 350 -48.26 -6.45 5.99
CA LYS A 350 -47.06 -5.61 5.99
C LYS A 350 -46.32 -5.94 4.71
N SER A 351 -46.81 -5.34 3.63
CA SER A 351 -46.04 -5.11 2.42
C SER A 351 -44.68 -4.55 2.83
N ASN A 352 -43.63 -5.34 2.62
CA ASN A 352 -42.23 -4.96 2.85
C ASN A 352 -41.81 -4.01 1.73
N ARG A 353 -42.42 -2.82 1.68
CA ARG A 353 -42.00 -1.70 0.84
C ARG A 353 -41.09 -0.82 1.69
N VAL A 354 -39.79 -0.91 1.42
CA VAL A 354 -38.82 0.08 1.86
C VAL A 354 -39.22 1.42 1.24
N ALA A 355 -39.94 2.23 2.00
CA ALA A 355 -40.26 3.60 1.63
C ALA A 355 -39.04 4.46 1.94
N ARG A 356 -38.42 4.94 0.86
CA ARG A 356 -37.37 5.95 0.80
C ARG A 356 -37.81 7.22 1.55
N GLY A 357 -37.58 7.28 2.86
CA GLY A 357 -38.04 8.42 3.67
C GLY A 357 -37.70 8.44 5.16
N ALA A 358 -36.88 7.52 5.68
CA ALA A 358 -36.56 7.48 7.12
C ALA A 358 -35.07 7.21 7.39
N ALA A 359 -34.18 7.81 6.58
CA ALA A 359 -32.74 7.67 6.71
C ALA A 359 -32.12 8.42 7.92
N GLU A 360 -32.91 9.13 8.73
CA GLU A 360 -32.34 10.08 9.72
C GLU A 360 -32.50 9.68 11.20
N ASN A 361 -33.06 8.52 11.56
CA ASN A 361 -33.38 8.24 12.98
C ASN A 361 -33.04 6.85 13.56
N PHE A 362 -32.19 6.04 12.91
CA PHE A 362 -31.94 4.66 13.35
C PHE A 362 -30.54 4.43 13.97
N ALA A 363 -30.09 5.34 14.84
CA ALA A 363 -29.02 5.05 15.81
C ALA A 363 -29.54 4.56 17.18
N THR A 364 -30.85 4.47 17.39
CA THR A 364 -31.40 4.14 18.71
C THR A 364 -32.70 3.33 18.61
N ALA A 365 -32.59 2.06 18.19
CA ALA A 365 -33.53 1.01 18.59
C ALA A 365 -33.02 -0.32 18.04
N ALA A 366 -32.83 -1.31 18.91
CA ALA A 366 -32.80 -2.70 18.51
C ALA A 366 -34.11 -3.01 17.78
N GLY A 367 -34.04 -3.08 16.45
CA GLY A 367 -35.17 -3.31 15.56
C GLY A 367 -34.80 -4.39 14.54
N ASP A 368 -35.43 -5.54 14.69
CA ASP A 368 -35.63 -6.60 13.69
C ASP A 368 -34.41 -7.04 12.88
N LEU A 369 -33.59 -7.89 13.52
CA LEU A 369 -32.68 -8.81 12.83
C LEU A 369 -33.48 -9.67 11.84
N VAL A 370 -33.28 -9.43 10.54
CA VAL A 370 -33.76 -10.33 9.49
C VAL A 370 -32.78 -11.49 9.36
N PHE A 371 -33.08 -12.62 9.99
CA PHE A 371 -32.36 -13.87 9.79
C PHE A 371 -32.81 -14.51 8.48
N VAL A 372 -31.90 -14.65 7.52
CA VAL A 372 -32.15 -15.42 6.28
C VAL A 372 -31.51 -16.79 6.45
N ASP A 373 -32.32 -17.84 6.30
CA ASP A 373 -31.84 -19.23 6.33
C ASP A 373 -30.83 -19.47 5.20
N PRO A 374 -29.59 -19.93 5.48
CA PRO A 374 -28.57 -20.21 4.47
C PRO A 374 -29.03 -21.18 3.38
N ALA A 375 -29.97 -22.09 3.69
CA ALA A 375 -30.53 -23.03 2.73
C ALA A 375 -31.25 -22.36 1.55
N VAL A 376 -31.59 -21.07 1.67
CA VAL A 376 -32.18 -20.26 0.59
C VAL A 376 -31.13 -19.91 -0.49
N PHE A 377 -29.84 -19.93 -0.15
CA PHE A 377 -28.72 -19.63 -1.06
C PHE A 377 -27.99 -20.88 -1.55
N GLU A 378 -28.33 -22.06 -1.03
CA GLU A 378 -27.80 -23.32 -1.53
C GLU A 378 -28.46 -23.68 -2.87
N CYS A 379 -27.64 -23.97 -3.87
CA CYS A 379 -28.10 -24.44 -5.16
C CYS A 379 -28.88 -25.75 -5.00
N GLY A 380 -30.17 -25.73 -5.37
CA GLY A 380 -31.02 -26.91 -5.41
C GLY A 380 -30.58 -27.88 -6.52
N LYS A 381 -31.04 -29.12 -6.44
CA LYS A 381 -30.82 -30.11 -7.52
C LYS A 381 -31.58 -29.70 -8.79
N PRO A 382 -31.14 -30.12 -9.99
CA PRO A 382 -31.89 -29.88 -11.22
C PRO A 382 -33.36 -30.27 -11.08
N GLY A 383 -34.26 -29.34 -11.41
CA GLY A 383 -35.71 -29.48 -11.21
C GLY A 383 -36.27 -28.97 -9.87
N GLU A 384 -35.43 -28.49 -8.95
CA GLU A 384 -35.89 -27.80 -7.73
C GLU A 384 -36.05 -26.28 -7.96
N PRO A 385 -36.90 -25.58 -7.19
CA PRO A 385 -37.18 -24.15 -7.40
C PRO A 385 -35.98 -23.20 -7.20
N ASN A 386 -34.90 -23.69 -6.59
CA ASN A 386 -33.62 -23.03 -6.34
C ASN A 386 -32.45 -23.71 -7.10
N ALA A 387 -32.74 -24.49 -8.15
CA ALA A 387 -31.70 -25.12 -8.96
C ALA A 387 -30.82 -24.08 -9.67
N CYS A 388 -29.52 -24.19 -9.48
CA CYS A 388 -28.53 -23.43 -10.25
C CYS A 388 -28.27 -24.19 -11.55
N GLU A 389 -29.17 -24.07 -12.52
CA GLU A 389 -28.88 -24.54 -13.87
C GLU A 389 -28.01 -23.50 -14.56
N ASP A 390 -26.75 -23.86 -14.81
CA ASP A 390 -25.88 -23.14 -15.73
C ASP A 390 -26.52 -23.21 -17.12
N ASN A 391 -27.13 -22.11 -17.55
CA ASN A 391 -27.48 -21.94 -18.96
C ASN A 391 -26.18 -21.57 -19.69
N ASN A 392 -25.66 -22.54 -20.45
CA ASN A 392 -24.57 -22.43 -21.43
C ASN A 392 -24.43 -21.05 -22.08
#